data_AF-A0A1D9MGZ2-F1
#
_entry.id   AF-A0A1D9MGZ2-F1
#
_cell.length_a   1.000
_cell.length_b   1.000
_cell.length_c   1.000
_cell.angle_alpha   90.00
_cell.angle_beta   90.00
_cell.angle_gamma   90.00
#
_symmetry.space_group_name_H-M   'P 1'
#
loop_
_entity.id
_entity.type
_entity.pdbx_description
1 polymer ?
#
loop_
_entity_poly.entity_id
_entity_poly.type
_entity_poly.pdbx_seq_one_letter_code
_entity_poly.pdbx_strand_id
1 'polypeptide(L)'
;MRGTDETSGSLFSYVDLEARIPARHPLRKIRQVVNDALASLDAGFEALYVDFGRPSIAPERLIRASLIQILFSIRSERQLMEQMQYNLLFRWFVGLGIDDAVWVPTVFSKNRDRLLTTDMSRKVMAAILAHREVAPLLSDDHFSVDGTLVKAWASMKSFQPKATDTPSDDDPGGPSGQDSPAEDHPEPTPSETDPMSRPTRQNRNAEVDFRGEKRSNATHASTTDPDARLYKMSVVRTFGATCGVD
;
A
#
# COMPACT_ATOMS: atom_id res chain seq x y z
N MET A 1 -3.49 44.11 -29.27
CA MET A 1 -2.05 44.02 -29.59
C MET A 1 -1.57 42.62 -29.21
N ARG A 2 -0.92 41.89 -30.13
CA ARG A 2 -0.38 40.55 -29.83
C ARG A 2 1.01 40.73 -29.21
N GLY A 3 1.23 40.17 -28.01
CA GLY A 3 2.55 40.17 -27.36
C GLY A 3 3.58 39.38 -28.17
N THR A 4 4.86 39.70 -27.99
CA THR A 4 5.96 38.98 -28.62
C THR A 4 6.19 37.63 -27.93
N ASP A 5 6.46 36.59 -28.73
CA ASP A 5 6.79 35.24 -28.27
C ASP A 5 8.30 35.15 -28.04
N GLU A 6 8.79 35.89 -27.05
CA GLU A 6 10.20 35.95 -26.71
C GLU A 6 10.52 34.91 -25.63
N THR A 7 11.28 33.89 -26.00
CA THR A 7 11.83 32.92 -25.05
C THR A 7 13.01 33.56 -24.31
N SER A 8 12.75 34.10 -23.13
CA SER A 8 13.80 34.60 -22.24
C SER A 8 14.52 33.44 -21.57
N GLY A 9 15.67 33.03 -22.10
CA GLY A 9 16.64 32.22 -21.37
C GLY A 9 17.47 33.14 -20.47
N SER A 10 17.06 33.33 -19.21
CA SER A 10 17.77 34.24 -18.30
C SER A 10 18.84 33.52 -17.49
N LEU A 11 20.07 34.01 -17.57
CA LEU A 11 21.25 33.52 -16.85
C LEU A 11 21.13 33.66 -15.31
N PHE A 12 20.25 34.51 -14.77
CA PHE A 12 19.94 34.58 -13.34
C PHE A 12 18.52 35.16 -13.15
N SER A 13 17.63 34.41 -12.49
CA SER A 13 16.29 34.88 -12.11
C SER A 13 16.16 34.82 -10.59
N TYR A 14 16.08 35.97 -9.92
CA TYR A 14 15.73 36.03 -8.50
C TYR A 14 14.21 35.84 -8.38
N VAL A 15 13.78 34.59 -8.31
CA VAL A 15 12.37 34.24 -8.13
C VAL A 15 12.09 33.97 -6.66
N ASP A 16 11.30 34.84 -6.03
CA ASP A 16 10.69 34.52 -4.75
C ASP A 16 9.60 33.46 -4.95
N LEU A 17 9.80 32.27 -4.38
CA LEU A 17 8.83 31.17 -4.41
C LEU A 17 7.52 31.55 -3.70
N GLU A 18 7.59 32.39 -2.67
CA GLU A 18 6.42 32.85 -1.93
C GLU A 18 5.49 33.66 -2.83
N ALA A 19 6.05 34.59 -3.60
CA ALA A 19 5.31 35.42 -4.55
C ALA A 19 4.69 34.63 -5.71
N ARG A 20 5.25 33.46 -6.06
CA ARG A 20 4.75 32.62 -7.16
C ARG A 20 3.45 31.89 -6.83
N ILE A 21 3.12 31.75 -5.55
CA ILE A 21 2.00 30.92 -5.13
C ILE A 21 0.82 31.81 -4.75
N PRO A 22 -0.35 31.64 -5.40
CA PRO A 22 -1.51 32.48 -5.14
C PRO A 22 -1.86 32.53 -3.65
N ALA A 23 -2.19 33.72 -3.13
CA ALA A 23 -2.54 33.93 -1.73
C ALA A 23 -3.73 33.06 -1.27
N ARG A 24 -4.64 32.72 -2.18
CA ARG A 24 -5.84 31.89 -1.92
C ARG A 24 -5.60 30.39 -2.08
N HIS A 25 -4.36 29.95 -2.34
CA HIS A 25 -4.07 28.54 -2.55
C HIS A 25 -4.22 27.73 -1.25
N PRO A 26 -4.96 26.61 -1.22
CA PRO A 26 -5.26 25.87 0.02
C PRO A 26 -4.01 25.36 0.75
N LEU A 27 -2.95 25.02 0.01
CA LEU A 27 -1.68 24.62 0.61
C LEU A 27 -1.03 25.70 1.50
N ARG A 28 -1.37 26.98 1.36
CA ARG A 28 -0.90 28.02 2.31
C ARG A 28 -1.43 27.79 3.70
N LYS A 29 -2.73 27.51 3.80
CA LYS A 29 -3.38 27.21 5.07
C LYS A 29 -2.84 25.93 5.67
N ILE A 30 -2.76 24.88 4.86
CA ILE A 30 -2.22 23.58 5.28
C ILE A 30 -0.76 23.72 5.73
N ARG A 31 0.08 24.45 4.99
CA ARG A 31 1.48 24.67 5.36
C ARG A 31 1.63 25.38 6.69
N GLN A 32 0.78 26.38 6.96
CA GLN A 32 0.75 27.07 8.25
C GLN A 32 0.46 26.09 9.39
N VAL A 33 -0.65 25.35 9.30
CA VAL A 33 -1.05 24.35 10.31
C VAL A 33 0.07 23.34 10.57
N VAL A 34 0.67 22.82 9.49
CA VAL A 34 1.76 21.83 9.58
C VAL A 34 3.00 22.44 10.22
N ASN A 35 3.38 23.66 9.86
CA ASN A 35 4.53 24.33 10.45
C ASN A 35 4.33 24.62 11.94
N ASP A 36 3.13 25.09 12.33
CA ASP A 36 2.80 25.35 13.72
C ASP A 36 2.85 24.05 14.55
N ALA A 37 2.32 22.94 13.99
CA ALA A 37 2.40 21.61 14.61
C ALA A 37 3.86 21.11 14.74
N LEU A 38 4.67 21.26 13.69
CA LEU A 38 6.08 20.85 13.70
C LEU A 38 6.90 21.66 14.70
N ALA A 39 6.68 22.98 14.76
CA ALA A 39 7.36 23.85 15.72
C ALA A 39 7.04 23.48 17.17
N SER A 40 5.84 22.97 17.45
CA SER A 40 5.50 22.47 18.80
C SER A 40 6.24 21.19 19.20
N LEU A 41 6.84 20.49 18.23
CA LEU A 41 7.53 19.21 18.41
C LEU A 41 9.06 19.30 18.28
N ASP A 42 9.60 20.50 18.11
CA ASP A 42 11.01 20.77 17.83
C ASP A 42 11.97 20.05 18.81
N ALA A 43 11.71 20.19 20.12
CA ALA A 43 12.48 19.51 21.16
C ALA A 43 12.44 17.96 21.06
N GLY A 44 11.35 17.41 20.52
CA GLY A 44 11.23 15.97 20.27
C GLY A 44 12.02 15.51 19.04
N PHE A 45 12.17 16.36 18.03
CA PHE A 45 13.00 16.07 16.85
C PHE A 45 14.49 16.15 17.20
N GLU A 46 14.91 17.15 17.95
CA GLU A 46 16.29 17.32 18.46
C GLU A 46 16.78 16.07 19.21
N ALA A 47 15.92 15.46 20.03
CA ALA A 47 16.27 14.23 20.76
C ALA A 47 16.48 13.00 19.86
N LEU A 48 15.88 12.98 18.65
CA LEU A 48 15.91 11.84 17.71
C LEU A 48 16.97 12.00 16.62
N TYR A 49 17.35 13.24 16.34
CA TYR A 49 18.34 13.60 15.34
C TYR A 49 19.53 14.22 16.05
N VAL A 50 20.54 13.38 16.32
CA VAL A 50 21.80 13.83 16.92
C VAL A 50 22.50 14.84 15.99
N ASP A 51 23.07 15.90 16.56
CA ASP A 51 23.84 16.94 15.86
C ASP A 51 25.05 16.45 15.06
N PHE A 52 25.46 15.19 15.23
CA PHE A 52 26.67 14.64 14.63
C PHE A 52 26.36 13.57 13.59
N GLY A 53 26.80 13.79 12.34
CA GLY A 53 26.65 12.84 11.25
C GLY A 53 26.61 13.50 9.87
N ARG A 54 26.43 12.70 8.81
CA ARG A 54 26.19 13.23 7.45
C ARG A 54 24.86 13.99 7.46
N PRO A 55 24.79 15.22 6.89
CA PRO A 55 23.53 15.96 6.82
C PRO A 55 22.47 15.09 6.15
N SER A 56 21.44 14.75 6.93
CA SER A 56 20.29 13.96 6.48
C SER A 56 19.14 14.90 6.12
N ILE A 57 18.07 14.34 5.54
CA ILE A 57 16.90 15.15 5.20
C ILE A 57 16.20 15.51 6.51
N ALA A 58 16.01 16.81 6.74
CA ALA A 58 15.32 17.31 7.94
C ALA A 58 13.92 16.69 8.10
N PRO A 59 13.52 16.27 9.31
CA PRO A 59 12.25 15.56 9.54
C PRO A 59 11.03 16.39 9.11
N GLU A 60 11.07 17.72 9.25
CA GLU A 60 10.03 18.64 8.80
C GLU A 60 9.82 18.53 7.29
N ARG A 61 10.93 18.45 6.54
CA ARG A 61 10.90 18.34 5.08
C ARG A 61 10.36 16.98 4.66
N LEU A 62 10.67 15.90 5.38
CA LEU A 62 10.10 14.56 5.13
C LEU A 62 8.59 14.53 5.36
N ILE A 63 8.11 15.15 6.44
CA ILE A 63 6.67 15.21 6.76
C ILE A 63 5.93 16.02 5.70
N ARG A 64 6.42 17.21 5.35
CA ARG A 64 5.79 18.04 4.31
C ARG A 64 5.77 17.34 2.94
N ALA A 65 6.84 16.64 2.58
CA ALA A 65 6.90 15.87 1.34
C ALA A 65 5.90 14.70 1.33
N SER A 66 5.76 14.01 2.47
CA SER A 66 4.79 12.91 2.63
C SER A 66 3.35 13.41 2.53
N LEU A 67 3.06 14.60 3.08
CA LEU A 67 1.76 15.24 2.94
C LEU A 67 1.44 15.59 1.48
N ILE A 68 2.41 16.11 0.71
CA ILE A 68 2.21 16.36 -0.73
C ILE A 68 1.90 15.05 -1.46
N GLN A 69 2.60 13.98 -1.12
CA GLN A 69 2.35 12.66 -1.72
C GLN A 69 0.89 12.21 -1.51
N ILE A 70 0.35 12.39 -0.30
CA ILE A 70 -1.03 12.05 0.03
C ILE A 70 -2.03 12.99 -0.66
N LEU A 71 -1.86 14.31 -0.48
CA LEU A 71 -2.79 15.34 -0.96
C LEU A 71 -2.94 15.36 -2.49
N PHE A 72 -1.88 15.02 -3.22
CA PHE A 72 -1.89 14.95 -4.69
C PHE A 72 -1.90 13.51 -5.22
N SER A 73 -2.10 12.52 -4.35
CA SER A 73 -2.15 11.09 -4.71
C SER A 73 -0.98 10.64 -5.59
N ILE A 74 0.23 11.10 -5.25
CA ILE A 74 1.45 10.79 -6.00
C ILE A 74 1.83 9.33 -5.70
N ARG A 75 1.79 8.50 -6.74
CA ARG A 75 1.81 7.03 -6.58
C ARG A 75 3.17 6.47 -6.21
N SER A 76 4.25 7.22 -6.40
CA SER A 76 5.60 6.76 -6.09
C SER A 76 6.51 7.89 -5.61
N GLU A 77 7.49 7.54 -4.77
CA GLU A 77 8.48 8.50 -4.29
C GLU A 77 9.43 8.94 -5.40
N ARG A 78 9.67 8.08 -6.39
CA ARG A 78 10.41 8.47 -7.60
C ARG A 78 9.68 9.60 -8.32
N GLN A 79 8.36 9.46 -8.51
CA GLN A 79 7.52 10.49 -9.08
C GLN A 79 7.47 11.73 -8.19
N LEU A 80 7.46 11.59 -6.87
CA LEU A 80 7.55 12.73 -5.95
C LEU A 80 8.85 13.52 -6.19
N MET A 81 10.01 12.85 -6.20
CA MET A 81 11.31 13.51 -6.45
C MET A 81 11.35 14.13 -7.85
N GLU A 82 10.79 13.47 -8.85
CA GLU A 82 10.65 14.04 -10.20
C GLU A 82 9.81 15.31 -10.20
N GLN A 83 8.63 15.30 -9.55
CA GLN A 83 7.79 16.48 -9.41
C GLN A 83 8.51 17.60 -8.65
N MET A 84 9.32 17.29 -7.64
CA MET A 84 10.13 18.29 -6.95
C MET A 84 11.19 18.95 -7.85
N GLN A 85 11.58 18.36 -8.98
CA GLN A 85 12.55 18.98 -9.90
C GLN A 85 11.96 20.17 -10.66
N TYR A 86 10.67 20.14 -11.01
CA TYR A 86 10.05 21.17 -11.84
C TYR A 86 8.85 21.89 -11.19
N ASN A 87 8.25 21.34 -10.15
CA ASN A 87 7.06 21.92 -9.53
C ASN A 87 7.43 22.87 -8.38
N LEU A 88 7.42 24.17 -8.67
CA LEU A 88 7.72 25.23 -7.69
C LEU A 88 6.78 25.21 -6.47
N LEU A 89 5.51 24.84 -6.65
CA LEU A 89 4.55 24.74 -5.55
C LEU A 89 4.96 23.66 -4.56
N PHE A 90 5.43 22.51 -5.06
CA PHE A 90 5.85 21.40 -4.21
C PHE A 90 7.17 21.74 -3.49
N ARG A 91 8.13 22.34 -4.20
CA ARG A 91 9.38 22.81 -3.59
C ARG A 91 9.11 23.80 -2.47
N TRP A 92 8.28 24.80 -2.75
CA TRP A 92 7.85 25.78 -1.76
C TRP A 92 7.20 25.10 -0.56
N PHE A 93 6.20 24.24 -0.75
CA PHE A 93 5.47 23.62 0.35
C PHE A 93 6.39 22.83 1.26
N VAL A 94 7.31 22.06 0.67
CA VAL A 94 8.27 21.23 1.41
C VAL A 94 9.35 22.09 2.09
N GLY A 95 9.64 23.27 1.55
CA GLY A 95 10.68 24.17 2.04
C GLY A 95 12.05 23.92 1.40
N LEU A 96 12.08 23.47 0.14
CA LEU A 96 13.27 23.53 -0.71
C LEU A 96 13.32 24.87 -1.43
N GLY A 97 14.52 25.47 -1.49
CA GLY A 97 14.82 26.60 -2.37
C GLY A 97 14.69 26.21 -3.83
N ILE A 98 14.76 27.17 -4.76
CA ILE A 98 14.63 26.88 -6.19
C ILE A 98 15.81 26.05 -6.72
N ASP A 99 17.03 26.37 -6.27
CA ASP A 99 18.28 25.74 -6.72
C ASP A 99 18.72 24.54 -5.86
N ASP A 100 18.03 24.26 -4.75
CA ASP A 100 18.40 23.15 -3.87
C ASP A 100 18.38 21.80 -4.62
N ALA A 101 19.35 20.94 -4.37
CA ALA A 101 19.31 19.60 -4.96
C ALA A 101 18.10 18.81 -4.42
N VAL A 102 17.32 18.20 -5.32
CA VAL A 102 16.28 17.24 -4.92
C VAL A 102 16.95 15.97 -4.37
N TRP A 103 16.32 15.35 -3.37
CA TRP A 103 16.86 14.15 -2.76
C TRP A 103 16.81 12.93 -3.68
N VAL A 104 17.70 11.99 -3.40
CA VAL A 104 17.67 10.67 -4.04
C VAL A 104 16.47 9.88 -3.49
N PRO A 105 15.63 9.27 -4.34
CA PRO A 105 14.40 8.58 -3.90
C PRO A 105 14.65 7.55 -2.80
N THR A 106 15.70 6.72 -2.93
CA THR A 106 16.01 5.67 -1.94
C THR A 106 16.44 6.23 -0.58
N VAL A 107 17.06 7.41 -0.56
CA VAL A 107 17.42 8.11 0.68
C VAL A 107 16.14 8.63 1.34
N PHE A 108 15.23 9.21 0.55
CA PHE A 108 13.93 9.64 1.05
C PHE A 108 13.15 8.47 1.67
N SER A 109 13.03 7.33 0.98
CA SER A 109 12.31 6.14 1.48
C SER A 109 12.83 5.73 2.85
N LYS A 110 14.15 5.51 2.98
CA LYS A 110 14.77 5.02 4.21
C LYS A 110 14.58 5.99 5.38
N ASN A 111 14.70 7.29 5.13
CA ASN A 111 14.53 8.29 6.20
C ASN A 111 13.06 8.43 6.59
N ARG A 112 12.14 8.39 5.63
CA ARG A 112 10.70 8.41 5.89
C ARG A 112 10.29 7.19 6.70
N ASP A 113 10.71 6.00 6.32
CA ASP A 113 10.33 4.77 7.01
C ASP A 113 10.82 4.79 8.46
N ARG A 114 12.06 5.26 8.71
CA ARG A 114 12.59 5.46 10.06
C ARG A 114 11.75 6.47 10.87
N LEU A 115 11.39 7.59 10.26
CA LEU A 115 10.61 8.64 10.91
C LEU A 115 9.18 8.17 11.24
N LEU A 116 8.53 7.47 10.32
CA LEU A 116 7.15 7.01 10.47
C LEU A 116 7.01 5.84 11.43
N THR A 117 8.03 4.98 11.53
CA THR A 117 8.07 3.86 12.49
C THR A 117 8.26 4.36 13.93
N THR A 118 8.74 5.57 14.11
CA THR A 118 8.90 6.18 15.44
C THR A 118 7.56 6.74 15.93
N ASP A 119 7.36 6.85 17.25
CA ASP A 119 6.20 7.52 17.87
C ASP A 119 5.99 8.98 17.42
N MET A 120 6.94 9.57 16.68
CA MET A 120 6.84 10.90 16.11
C MET A 120 5.69 11.03 15.11
N SER A 121 5.41 10.01 14.31
CA SER A 121 4.27 10.07 13.37
C SER A 121 2.95 10.29 14.11
N ARG A 122 2.75 9.57 15.22
CA ARG A 122 1.61 9.74 16.12
C ARG A 122 1.58 11.12 16.76
N LYS A 123 2.72 11.62 17.26
CA LYS A 123 2.81 12.96 17.88
C LYS A 123 2.50 14.08 16.88
N VAL A 124 3.03 13.99 15.66
CA VAL A 124 2.76 14.94 14.57
C VAL A 124 1.28 14.94 14.22
N MET A 125 0.68 13.76 14.05
CA MET A 125 -0.76 13.67 13.77
C MET A 125 -1.59 14.26 14.91
N ALA A 126 -1.26 13.93 16.16
CA ALA A 126 -1.95 14.48 17.33
C ALA A 126 -1.83 16.02 17.40
N ALA A 127 -0.65 16.57 17.12
CA ALA A 127 -0.43 18.02 17.09
C ALA A 127 -1.24 18.71 15.97
N ILE A 128 -1.34 18.09 14.79
CA ILE A 128 -2.17 18.60 13.68
C ILE A 128 -3.65 18.58 14.07
N LEU A 129 -4.15 17.48 14.64
CA LEU A 129 -5.56 17.35 15.03
C LEU A 129 -5.93 18.32 16.17
N ALA A 130 -5.02 18.55 17.12
CA ALA A 130 -5.19 19.50 18.20
C ALA A 130 -5.00 20.97 17.77
N HIS A 131 -4.60 21.22 16.54
CA HIS A 131 -4.37 22.58 16.06
C HIS A 131 -5.67 23.40 16.08
N ARG A 132 -5.62 24.66 16.51
CA ARG A 132 -6.78 25.54 16.73
C ARG A 132 -7.72 25.69 15.51
N GLU A 133 -7.20 25.49 14.31
CA GLU A 133 -7.98 25.57 13.07
C GLU A 133 -8.54 24.23 12.60
N VAL A 134 -8.01 23.13 13.13
CA VAL A 134 -8.41 21.77 12.78
C VAL A 134 -9.38 21.23 13.82
N ALA A 135 -9.11 21.46 15.11
CA ALA A 135 -9.95 20.96 16.21
C ALA A 135 -11.44 21.29 16.07
N PRO A 136 -11.87 22.49 15.61
CA PRO A 136 -13.29 22.79 15.40
C PRO A 136 -13.95 22.06 14.22
N LEU A 137 -13.16 21.44 13.35
CA LEU A 137 -13.62 20.66 12.19
C LEU A 137 -13.82 19.18 12.54
N LEU A 138 -13.37 18.75 13.70
CA LEU A 138 -13.49 17.38 14.18
C LEU A 138 -14.74 17.25 15.04
N SER A 139 -15.45 16.14 14.88
CA SER A 139 -16.57 15.75 15.73
C SER A 139 -16.33 14.32 16.18
N ASP A 140 -16.50 14.09 17.47
CA ASP A 140 -16.43 12.76 18.07
C ASP A 140 -17.78 12.01 17.96
N ASP A 141 -18.82 12.67 17.45
CA ASP A 141 -20.19 12.16 17.45
C ASP A 141 -20.48 11.21 16.29
N HIS A 142 -19.86 11.43 15.12
CA HIS A 142 -20.15 10.67 13.91
C HIS A 142 -18.86 10.21 13.21
N PHE A 143 -18.56 8.92 13.35
CA PHE A 143 -17.48 8.25 12.63
C PHE A 143 -18.06 7.50 11.43
N SER A 144 -17.81 7.99 10.21
CA SER A 144 -18.19 7.30 8.97
C SER A 144 -16.96 6.68 8.32
N VAL A 145 -16.95 5.35 8.17
CA VAL A 145 -15.92 4.63 7.39
C VAL A 145 -16.44 4.45 5.97
N ASP A 146 -15.79 5.10 5.00
CA ASP A 146 -16.02 4.80 3.58
C ASP A 146 -15.19 3.59 3.17
N GLY A 147 -15.76 2.40 3.36
CA GLY A 147 -15.16 1.14 2.90
C GLY A 147 -15.39 0.97 1.40
N THR A 148 -14.52 1.53 0.55
CA THR A 148 -14.58 1.27 -0.89
C THR A 148 -14.22 -0.19 -1.18
N LEU A 149 -15.17 -0.96 -1.70
CA LEU A 149 -14.96 -2.36 -2.06
C LEU A 149 -14.01 -2.47 -3.26
N VAL A 150 -12.82 -3.05 -3.06
CA VAL A 150 -11.88 -3.37 -4.14
C VAL A 150 -12.17 -4.77 -4.66
N LYS A 151 -12.29 -4.94 -5.98
CA LYS A 151 -12.47 -6.25 -6.61
C LYS A 151 -11.28 -7.14 -6.30
N ALA A 152 -11.52 -8.29 -5.66
CA ALA A 152 -10.46 -9.25 -5.38
C ALA A 152 -9.89 -9.83 -6.67
N TRP A 153 -8.60 -10.19 -6.66
CA TRP A 153 -7.97 -10.98 -7.73
C TRP A 153 -8.18 -12.49 -7.51
N ALA A 154 -9.35 -12.85 -6.98
CA ALA A 154 -9.80 -14.22 -6.80
C ALA A 154 -10.89 -14.57 -7.81
N SER A 155 -10.75 -15.73 -8.44
CA SER A 155 -11.87 -16.34 -9.18
C SER A 155 -12.93 -16.86 -8.20
N MET A 156 -14.21 -16.75 -8.52
CA MET A 156 -15.29 -17.41 -7.76
C MET A 156 -15.06 -18.92 -7.61
N LYS A 157 -14.34 -19.54 -8.56
CA LYS A 157 -13.98 -20.96 -8.54
C LYS A 157 -12.90 -21.29 -7.49
N SER A 158 -12.15 -20.30 -7.02
CA SER A 158 -11.09 -20.48 -6.01
C SER A 158 -11.63 -20.62 -4.58
N PHE A 159 -12.91 -20.29 -4.35
CA PHE A 159 -13.52 -20.44 -3.03
C PHE A 159 -13.81 -21.90 -2.74
N GLN A 160 -13.12 -22.43 -1.73
CA GLN A 160 -13.27 -23.80 -1.22
C GLN A 160 -13.78 -23.78 0.23
N PRO A 161 -14.47 -24.83 0.68
CA PRO A 161 -14.85 -24.98 2.08
C PRO A 161 -13.62 -24.87 2.96
N LYS A 162 -13.71 -24.08 4.03
CA LYS A 162 -12.69 -24.09 5.09
C LYS A 162 -12.67 -25.50 5.67
N ALA A 163 -11.47 -26.10 5.79
CA ALA A 163 -11.32 -27.32 6.56
C ALA A 163 -11.84 -27.02 7.97
N THR A 164 -12.91 -27.69 8.37
CA THR A 164 -13.27 -27.77 9.78
C THR A 164 -12.13 -28.53 10.45
N ASP A 165 -11.51 -27.96 11.48
CA ASP A 165 -10.66 -28.72 12.40
C ASP A 165 -11.54 -29.80 13.05
N THR A 166 -11.66 -30.95 12.39
CA THR A 166 -12.13 -32.18 13.03
C THR A 166 -11.05 -32.58 14.03
N PRO A 167 -11.39 -32.81 15.31
CA PRO A 167 -10.46 -33.39 16.25
C PRO A 167 -9.97 -34.73 15.69
N SER A 168 -8.67 -34.93 15.72
CA SER A 168 -8.03 -36.21 15.43
C SER A 168 -8.51 -37.21 16.48
N ASP A 169 -9.37 -38.15 16.09
CA ASP A 169 -9.60 -39.35 16.90
C ASP A 169 -8.41 -40.29 16.65
N ASP A 170 -7.47 -40.23 17.59
CA ASP A 170 -6.44 -41.25 17.77
C ASP A 170 -7.06 -42.58 18.24
N ASP A 171 -6.35 -43.65 17.86
CA ASP A 171 -6.23 -44.96 18.54
C ASP A 171 -7.00 -46.19 17.93
N PRO A 172 -6.55 -47.45 18.17
CA PRO A 172 -5.53 -48.15 17.37
C PRO A 172 -5.82 -49.66 17.09
N GLY A 173 -5.10 -50.27 16.13
CA GLY A 173 -4.92 -51.73 15.96
C GLY A 173 -6.09 -52.48 15.28
N GLY A 174 -5.93 -53.44 14.36
CA GLY A 174 -4.86 -54.27 13.76
C GLY A 174 -5.59 -55.45 13.04
N PRO A 175 -4.95 -56.56 12.62
CA PRO A 175 -3.83 -56.71 11.68
C PRO A 175 -4.09 -57.76 10.54
N SER A 176 -3.11 -57.89 9.63
CA SER A 176 -2.77 -59.08 8.78
C SER A 176 -3.73 -59.46 7.63
N GLY A 177 -3.33 -59.87 6.42
CA GLY A 177 -2.05 -60.24 5.80
C GLY A 177 -2.32 -61.12 4.55
N GLN A 178 -1.25 -61.39 3.76
CA GLN A 178 -1.08 -62.52 2.80
C GLN A 178 -1.74 -62.39 1.40
N ASP A 179 -1.13 -62.76 0.27
CA ASP A 179 0.07 -63.54 -0.05
C ASP A 179 0.53 -63.25 -1.50
N SER A 180 1.84 -63.34 -1.76
CA SER A 180 2.43 -63.59 -3.10
C SER A 180 2.63 -65.10 -3.30
N PRO A 181 2.84 -65.60 -4.53
CA PRO A 181 4.21 -66.05 -4.82
C PRO A 181 4.70 -65.78 -6.26
N ALA A 182 6.03 -65.83 -6.37
CA ALA A 182 6.91 -65.53 -7.50
C ALA A 182 7.20 -66.76 -8.39
N GLU A 183 7.67 -66.49 -9.62
CA GLU A 183 8.61 -67.26 -10.49
C GLU A 183 8.62 -66.54 -11.86
N ASP A 184 9.67 -66.33 -12.65
CA ASP A 184 11.12 -66.58 -12.63
C ASP A 184 11.77 -65.64 -13.69
N HIS A 185 13.03 -65.24 -13.53
CA HIS A 185 13.77 -64.21 -14.30
C HIS A 185 14.38 -64.76 -15.63
N PRO A 186 14.69 -63.95 -16.68
CA PRO A 186 15.90 -63.10 -16.70
C PRO A 186 15.83 -61.76 -17.48
N GLU A 187 16.60 -60.78 -17.00
CA GLU A 187 16.93 -59.49 -17.65
C GLU A 187 17.76 -59.68 -18.94
N PRO A 188 17.58 -58.80 -19.94
CA PRO A 188 18.51 -57.64 -20.02
C PRO A 188 17.84 -56.31 -20.45
N THR A 189 18.32 -55.21 -19.89
CA THR A 189 18.06 -53.80 -20.27
C THR A 189 18.88 -53.38 -21.50
N PRO A 190 18.68 -52.18 -22.12
CA PRO A 190 17.50 -51.32 -22.23
C PRO A 190 17.24 -50.87 -23.70
N SER A 191 16.01 -50.43 -24.03
CA SER A 191 15.84 -49.44 -25.11
C SER A 191 14.79 -48.40 -24.74
N GLU A 192 15.21 -47.17 -24.93
CA GLU A 192 14.67 -45.90 -24.48
C GLU A 192 13.43 -45.52 -25.31
N THR A 193 12.23 -45.78 -24.79
CA THR A 193 11.01 -45.01 -25.10
C THR A 193 9.85 -45.45 -24.19
N ASP A 194 9.82 -44.95 -22.96
CA ASP A 194 8.58 -44.88 -22.19
C ASP A 194 8.23 -43.41 -21.94
N PRO A 195 7.03 -42.93 -22.32
CA PRO A 195 6.63 -41.56 -22.08
C PRO A 195 6.43 -41.35 -20.58
N MET A 196 7.04 -40.30 -20.01
CA MET A 196 6.80 -39.87 -18.64
C MET A 196 5.30 -39.75 -18.35
N SER A 197 4.82 -40.43 -17.30
CA SER A 197 3.48 -40.25 -16.75
C SER A 197 3.25 -38.78 -16.40
N ARG A 198 2.46 -38.10 -17.22
CA ARG A 198 2.06 -36.72 -17.02
C ARG A 198 1.18 -36.66 -15.76
N PRO A 199 1.52 -35.86 -14.73
CA PRO A 199 0.60 -35.64 -13.63
C PRO A 199 -0.71 -35.10 -14.22
N THR A 200 -1.81 -35.75 -13.90
CA THR A 200 -3.15 -35.36 -14.31
C THR A 200 -3.34 -33.89 -13.98
N ARG A 201 -3.30 -33.02 -15.00
CA ARG A 201 -3.63 -31.61 -14.85
C ARG A 201 -5.10 -31.55 -14.46
N GLN A 202 -5.40 -31.52 -13.16
CA GLN A 202 -6.71 -31.10 -12.68
C GLN A 202 -7.01 -29.75 -13.32
N ASN A 203 -8.08 -29.73 -14.10
CA ASN A 203 -8.49 -28.56 -14.83
C ASN A 203 -8.83 -27.44 -13.82
N ARG A 204 -7.92 -26.47 -13.67
CA ARG A 204 -8.08 -25.33 -12.74
C ARG A 204 -9.35 -24.51 -13.03
N ASN A 205 -9.95 -24.69 -14.21
CA ASN A 205 -11.09 -23.94 -14.70
C ASN A 205 -12.28 -24.82 -15.09
N ALA A 206 -12.50 -25.97 -14.43
CA ALA A 206 -13.71 -26.77 -14.65
C ALA A 206 -14.99 -25.91 -14.57
N GLU A 207 -15.94 -26.15 -15.46
CA GLU A 207 -17.22 -25.44 -15.50
C GLU A 207 -18.08 -26.02 -14.36
N VAL A 208 -18.11 -25.30 -13.24
CA VAL A 208 -18.89 -25.66 -12.06
C VAL A 208 -20.13 -24.77 -12.07
N ASP A 209 -21.31 -25.37 -12.11
CA ASP A 209 -22.58 -24.65 -11.94
C ASP A 209 -22.82 -24.43 -10.44
N PHE A 210 -22.87 -23.16 -10.03
CA PHE A 210 -23.05 -22.76 -8.63
C PHE A 210 -24.51 -22.42 -8.29
N ARG A 211 -25.46 -22.71 -9.20
CA ARG A 211 -26.89 -22.44 -8.99
C ARG A 211 -27.45 -23.32 -7.87
N GLY A 212 -27.75 -22.71 -6.72
CA GLY A 212 -28.43 -23.36 -5.59
C GLY A 212 -27.53 -23.64 -4.38
N GLU A 213 -26.22 -23.49 -4.52
CA GLU A 213 -25.28 -23.66 -3.41
C GLU A 213 -25.19 -22.40 -2.53
N LYS A 214 -25.31 -22.56 -1.21
CA LYS A 214 -25.11 -21.47 -0.23
C LYS A 214 -23.63 -21.36 0.13
N ARG A 215 -22.92 -20.42 -0.50
CA ARG A 215 -21.52 -20.06 -0.15
C ARG A 215 -21.49 -18.80 0.70
N SER A 216 -20.73 -18.82 1.80
CA SER A 216 -20.56 -17.68 2.71
C SER A 216 -19.11 -17.56 3.18
N ASN A 217 -18.69 -16.37 3.63
CA ASN A 217 -17.33 -16.15 4.17
C ASN A 217 -17.03 -16.96 5.43
N ALA A 218 -18.07 -17.43 6.13
CA ALA A 218 -17.93 -18.32 7.28
C ALA A 218 -17.53 -19.73 6.86
N THR A 219 -18.02 -20.20 5.71
CA THR A 219 -17.85 -21.58 5.26
C THR A 219 -16.79 -21.74 4.18
N HIS A 220 -16.50 -20.68 3.41
CA HIS A 220 -15.59 -20.75 2.26
C HIS A 220 -14.50 -19.66 2.34
N ALA A 221 -13.30 -20.00 1.89
CA ALA A 221 -12.19 -19.07 1.69
C ALA A 221 -11.58 -19.28 0.29
N SER A 222 -11.01 -18.23 -0.30
CA SER A 222 -10.28 -18.37 -1.56
C SER A 222 -8.92 -19.02 -1.30
N THR A 223 -8.56 -19.98 -2.14
CA THR A 223 -7.22 -20.58 -2.15
C THR A 223 -6.18 -19.72 -2.86
N THR A 224 -6.59 -18.69 -3.61
CA THR A 224 -5.71 -17.84 -4.42
C THR A 224 -5.44 -16.49 -3.75
N ASP A 225 -6.37 -15.99 -2.95
CA ASP A 225 -6.27 -14.70 -2.25
C ASP A 225 -6.93 -14.83 -0.86
N PRO A 226 -6.14 -14.98 0.23
CA PRO A 226 -6.68 -15.16 1.58
C PRO A 226 -7.58 -14.02 2.07
N ASP A 227 -7.36 -12.80 1.56
CA ASP A 227 -8.09 -11.61 1.98
C ASP A 227 -9.39 -11.40 1.17
N ALA A 228 -9.62 -12.23 0.15
CA ALA A 228 -10.83 -12.19 -0.65
C ALA A 228 -12.06 -12.70 0.12
N ARG A 229 -13.08 -11.85 0.19
CA ARG A 229 -14.39 -12.12 0.80
C ARG A 229 -15.50 -12.09 -0.25
N LEU A 230 -16.44 -13.02 -0.17
CA LEU A 230 -17.70 -13.02 -0.92
C LEU A 230 -18.59 -11.86 -0.43
N TYR A 231 -19.16 -11.11 -1.37
CA TYR A 231 -20.10 -10.02 -1.10
C TYR A 231 -21.29 -10.09 -2.07
N LYS A 232 -22.46 -9.62 -1.61
CA LYS A 232 -23.68 -9.52 -2.42
C LYS A 232 -24.09 -8.05 -2.53
N MET A 233 -24.00 -7.51 -3.74
CA MET A 233 -24.46 -6.15 -4.02
C MET A 233 -25.99 -6.12 -4.02
N SER A 234 -26.60 -5.15 -3.34
CA SER A 234 -28.06 -5.09 -3.12
C SER A 234 -28.86 -4.60 -4.34
N VAL A 235 -28.20 -4.25 -5.43
CA VAL A 235 -28.85 -3.88 -6.69
C VAL A 235 -28.42 -4.90 -7.75
N VAL A 236 -29.35 -5.78 -8.12
CA VAL A 236 -29.17 -6.95 -9.01
C VAL A 236 -28.49 -8.15 -8.33
N ARG A 237 -29.08 -9.35 -8.48
CA ARG A 237 -28.59 -10.64 -7.94
C ARG A 237 -27.26 -11.05 -8.60
N THR A 238 -26.17 -10.35 -8.30
CA THR A 238 -24.83 -10.70 -8.76
C THR A 238 -23.95 -10.94 -7.54
N PHE A 239 -23.43 -12.15 -7.42
CA PHE A 239 -22.44 -12.50 -6.39
C PHE A 239 -21.04 -12.10 -6.90
N GLY A 240 -20.25 -11.42 -6.05
CA GLY A 240 -18.88 -11.01 -6.36
C GLY A 240 -17.93 -11.27 -5.18
N ALA A 241 -16.62 -11.19 -5.43
CA ALA A 241 -15.58 -11.28 -4.41
C ALA A 241 -14.80 -9.96 -4.31
N THR A 242 -14.52 -9.53 -3.08
CA THR A 242 -13.90 -8.24 -2.74
C THR A 242 -12.82 -8.43 -1.67
N CYS A 243 -11.72 -7.70 -1.76
CA CYS A 243 -10.70 -7.69 -0.72
C CYS A 243 -11.08 -6.67 0.38
N GLY A 244 -10.80 -7.00 1.64
CA GLY A 244 -10.93 -6.07 2.75
C GLY A 244 -9.70 -5.16 2.82
N VAL A 245 -9.91 -3.85 2.94
CA VAL A 245 -8.85 -2.89 3.25
C VAL A 245 -9.07 -2.51 4.72
N ASP A 246 -8.20 -2.99 5.59
CA ASP A 246 -8.12 -2.55 7.00
C ASP A 246 -7.39 -1.21 7.13
#